data_AF-A0A355FUZ3-F1
#
_entry.id   AF-A0A355FUZ3-F1
#
_cell.length_a   1.000
_cell.length_b   1.000
_cell.length_c   1.000
_cell.angle_alpha   90.00
_cell.angle_beta   90.00
_cell.angle_gamma   90.00
#
_symmetry.space_group_name_H-M   'P 1'
#
loop_
_entity.id
_entity.type
_entity.pdbx_description
1 polymer ?
#
loop_
_entity_poly.entity_id
_entity_poly.type
_entity_poly.pdbx_seq_one_letter_code
_entity_poly.pdbx_strand_id
1 'polypeptide(L)' 'MRLKSIFSREKGKEYRAVFKQQGFKGLVKKYGWKLIVAVFMYYLIRDSILYILIPYLIAKGLFSE' A
#
# COMPACT_ATOMS: atom_id res chain seq x y z
N MET A 1 -2.60 -27.36 -1.81
CA MET A 1 -3.18 -26.02 -2.08
C MET A 1 -2.05 -25.04 -2.42
N ARG A 2 -2.04 -24.50 -3.64
CA ARG A 2 -0.88 -23.89 -4.33
C ARG A 2 -0.66 -22.41 -3.92
N LEU A 3 -0.36 -22.16 -2.65
CA LEU A 3 -0.14 -20.81 -2.10
C LEU A 3 1.16 -20.13 -2.59
N LYS A 4 2.11 -20.90 -3.15
CA LYS A 4 3.41 -20.38 -3.62
C LYS A 4 3.36 -19.57 -4.92
N SER A 5 2.25 -19.53 -5.67
CA SER A 5 2.21 -18.85 -6.99
C SER A 5 1.82 -17.37 -6.93
N ILE A 6 1.38 -16.87 -5.77
CA ILE A 6 0.84 -15.51 -5.65
C ILE A 6 1.98 -14.47 -5.52
N PHE A 7 3.15 -14.89 -5.01
CA PHE A 7 4.30 -14.04 -4.72
C PHE A 7 5.55 -14.35 -5.57
N SER A 8 5.36 -15.00 -6.73
CA SER A 8 6.46 -15.19 -7.67
C SER A 8 6.86 -13.84 -8.28
N ARG A 9 8.17 -13.58 -8.45
CA ARG A 9 8.72 -12.31 -9.00
C ARG A 9 8.10 -11.88 -10.32
N GLU A 10 7.54 -12.81 -11.08
CA GLU A 10 6.81 -12.55 -12.32
C GLU A 10 5.55 -11.71 -12.12
N LYS A 11 4.79 -11.94 -11.04
CA LYS A 11 3.59 -11.15 -10.74
C LYS A 11 3.92 -9.68 -10.57
N GLY A 12 4.98 -9.37 -9.82
CA GLY A 12 5.44 -7.99 -9.61
C GLY A 12 5.81 -7.27 -10.91
N LYS A 13 6.44 -7.97 -11.86
CA LYS A 13 6.73 -7.44 -13.20
C LYS A 13 5.45 -7.20 -13.99
N GLU A 14 4.49 -8.12 -13.91
CA GLU A 14 3.17 -8.02 -14.54
C GLU A 14 2.39 -6.79 -14.02
N TYR A 15 2.38 -6.55 -12.71
CA TYR A 15 1.76 -5.36 -12.10
C TYR A 15 2.39 -4.06 -12.64
N ARG A 16 3.72 -3.98 -12.69
CA ARG A 16 4.42 -2.80 -13.24
C ARG A 16 4.15 -2.59 -14.72
N ALA A 17 4.08 -3.67 -15.51
CA ALA A 17 3.78 -3.59 -16.93
C ALA A 17 2.36 -3.05 -17.19
N VAL A 18 1.36 -3.57 -16.46
CA VAL A 18 -0.03 -3.09 -16.52
C VAL A 18 -0.12 -1.63 -16.09
N PHE A 19 0.55 -1.26 -15.01
CA PHE A 19 0.58 0.13 -14.54
C PHE A 19 1.26 1.07 -15.54
N LYS A 20 2.35 0.64 -16.19
CA LYS A 20 3.06 1.45 -17.20
C LYS A 20 2.23 1.64 -18.47
N GLN A 21 1.41 0.66 -18.87
CA GLN A 21 0.61 0.73 -20.10
C GLN A 21 -0.76 1.39 -19.91
N GLN A 22 -1.46 1.10 -18.81
CA GLN A 22 -2.85 1.51 -18.59
C GLN A 22 -3.04 2.37 -17.32
N GLY A 23 -1.94 2.70 -16.64
CA GLY A 23 -1.96 3.50 -15.43
C GLY A 23 -2.73 2.85 -14.28
N PHE A 24 -3.17 3.69 -13.35
CA PHE A 24 -3.96 3.27 -12.20
C PHE A 24 -5.33 2.70 -12.60
N LYS A 25 -5.96 3.23 -13.66
CA LYS A 25 -7.23 2.71 -14.20
C LYS A 25 -7.11 1.25 -14.66
N GLY A 26 -6.00 0.88 -15.31
CA GLY A 26 -5.74 -0.50 -15.72
C GLY A 26 -5.57 -1.46 -14.55
N LEU A 27 -4.92 -1.03 -13.47
CA LEU A 27 -4.82 -1.81 -12.24
C LEU A 27 -6.19 -2.01 -11.57
N VAL A 28 -7.00 -0.95 -11.48
CA VAL A 28 -8.36 -1.05 -10.92
C VAL A 28 -9.23 -1.96 -11.78
N LYS A 29 -9.12 -1.91 -13.12
CA LYS A 29 -9.88 -2.79 -14.02
C LYS A 29 -9.46 -4.26 -13.90
N LYS A 30 -8.18 -4.53 -13.68
CA LYS A 30 -7.62 -5.89 -13.60
C LYS A 30 -7.77 -6.54 -12.20
N TYR A 31 -7.59 -5.76 -11.14
CA TYR A 31 -7.62 -6.24 -9.75
C TYR A 31 -8.90 -5.88 -9.01
N GLY A 32 -9.72 -4.99 -9.57
CA GLY A 32 -11.05 -4.65 -9.09
C GLY A 32 -11.06 -3.96 -7.73
N TRP A 33 -12.16 -4.16 -7.02
CA TRP A 33 -12.43 -3.60 -5.69
C TRP A 33 -11.33 -3.91 -4.66
N LYS A 34 -10.62 -5.03 -4.80
CA LYS A 34 -9.52 -5.40 -3.89
C LYS A 34 -8.39 -4.37 -3.88
N LEU A 35 -8.08 -3.76 -5.03
CA LEU A 35 -7.07 -2.71 -5.11
C LEU A 35 -7.54 -1.44 -4.37
N ILE A 36 -8.82 -1.10 -4.50
CA ILE A 36 -9.42 0.04 -3.80
C ILE A 36 -9.35 -0.17 -2.30
N VAL A 37 -9.74 -1.35 -1.81
CA VAL A 37 -9.65 -1.69 -0.37
C VAL A 37 -8.20 -1.66 0.11
N ALA A 38 -7.24 -2.16 -0.68
CA ALA A 38 -5.83 -2.12 -0.31
C ALA A 38 -5.29 -0.68 -0.21
N VAL A 39 -5.65 0.19 -1.16
CA VAL A 39 -5.26 1.60 -1.14
C VAL A 39 -5.94 2.32 0.03
N PHE A 40 -7.21 2.04 0.27
CA PHE A 40 -7.97 2.60 1.39
C PHE A 40 -7.38 2.19 2.74
N MET A 41 -7.08 0.89 2.94
CA MET A 41 -6.40 0.40 4.14
C MET A 41 -5.01 1.01 4.30
N TYR A 42 -4.23 1.15 3.21
CA TYR A 42 -2.93 1.81 3.27
C TYR A 42 -3.04 3.25 3.77
N TYR A 43 -4.03 4.02 3.29
CA TYR A 43 -4.28 5.37 3.77
C TYR A 43 -4.77 5.40 5.23
N LEU A 44 -5.66 4.49 5.63
CA LEU A 44 -6.12 4.39 7.02
C LEU A 44 -4.97 4.09 7.98
N ILE A 45 -4.12 3.13 7.64
CA ILE A 45 -2.97 2.75 8.46
C ILE A 45 -1.97 3.90 8.51
N ARG A 46 -1.67 4.53 7.38
CA ARG A 46 -0.78 5.71 7.33
C ARG A 46 -1.29 6.83 8.25
N ASP A 47 -2.57 7.16 8.13
CA ASP A 47 -3.19 8.24 8.89
C ASP A 47 -3.17 7.91 10.39
N SER A 48 -3.62 6.70 10.76
CA SER A 48 -3.57 6.20 12.14
C SER A 48 -2.15 6.20 12.71
N ILE A 49 -1.17 5.70 11.96
CA ILE A 49 0.24 5.71 12.37
C ILE A 49 0.71 7.13 12.55
N LEU A 50 0.39 8.07 11.66
CA LEU A 50 0.83 9.46 11.78
C LEU A 50 0.32 10.10 13.09
N TYR A 51 -0.96 9.89 13.41
CA TYR A 51 -1.58 10.41 14.63
C TYR A 51 -1.14 9.71 15.92
N ILE A 52 -0.62 8.49 15.84
CA ILE A 52 -0.02 7.82 17.00
C ILE A 52 1.45 8.21 17.14
N LEU A 53 2.17 8.24 16.01
CA LEU A 53 3.60 8.45 15.94
C LEU A 53 3.97 9.89 16.29
N ILE A 54 3.27 10.90 15.76
CA ILE A 54 3.58 12.31 16.05
C ILE A 54 3.48 12.61 17.57
N PRO A 55 2.36 12.32 18.26
CA PRO A 55 2.28 12.55 19.71
C PRO A 55 3.28 11.73 20.50
N TYR A 56 3.55 10.49 20.08
CA TYR A 56 4.56 9.65 20.72
C TYR A 56 5.96 10.26 20.61
N LEU A 57 6.34 10.78 19.44
CA LEU A 57 7.63 11.45 19.24
C LEU A 57 7.73 12.75 20.05
N ILE A 58 6.64 13.51 20.17
CA ILE A 58 6.54 14.71 21.01
C ILE A 58 6.71 14.34 22.49
N ALA A 59 5.98 13.33 22.98
CA ALA A 59 6.07 12.86 24.36
C ALA A 59 7.47 12.32 24.71
N LYS A 60 8.18 11.77 23.72
CA LYS A 60 9.57 11.31 23.86
C LYS A 60 10.58 12.46 23.91
N GLY A 61 10.15 13.71 23.78
CA GLY A 61 11.01 14.89 23.86
C GLY A 61 11.93 15.09 22.65
N LEU A 62 11.67 14.42 21.52
CA LEU A 62 12.52 14.56 20.32
C LEU A 62 12.52 15.97 19.70
N PHE A 63 11.59 16.83 20.12
CA PHE A 63 11.49 18.22 19.70
C PHE A 63 11.77 19.21 20.84
N SER A 64 12.14 18.72 22.04
CA SER A 64 12.56 19.58 23.14
C SER A 64 14.09 19.56 23.16
N GLU A 65 14.68 20.62 22.63
CA GLU A 65 15.96 21.10 23.16
C GLU A 65 15.81 21.55 24.62
#